data_AF-A0A525VVV4-F1
#
_entry.id   AF-A0A525VVV4-F1
#
_cell.length_a   1.000
_cell.length_b   1.000
_cell.length_c   1.000
_cell.angle_alpha   90.00
_cell.angle_beta   90.00
_cell.angle_gamma   90.00
#
_symmetry.space_group_name_H-M   'P 1'
#
loop_
_entity.id
_entity.type
_entity.pdbx_description
1 polymer ?
#
loop_
_entity_poly.entity_id
_entity_poly.type
_entity_poly.pdbx_seq_one_letter_code
_entity_poly.pdbx_strand_id
1 'polypeptide(L)'
;MPVKQLLESCKAIQLKPKLSEEEMREFQGSLPGPIPTDIEELLRYSSGFKINSIEVDFTGRSYRFEFKELVPYGVPVAKTEEGNFWVVDVGENGIWSSLFHISFDPPILLVQYSTLEGFVEAALSGQLAATREFLRTKGAYSAGILADQARNSPDSVIAQFAQSLPSNSRIFDLRGDTVPQGFEWGSAGPRSMCKRFGCELIFATEEPTARKGLLSRLLAK
;
A
#
# COMPACT_ATOMS: atom_id res chain seq x y z
N MET A 1 8.97 -3.96 18.90
CA MET A 1 8.29 -3.64 20.18
C MET A 1 6.83 -3.45 19.85
N PRO A 2 5.87 -4.14 20.49
CA PRO A 2 4.46 -4.02 20.13
C PRO A 2 3.99 -2.55 20.11
N VAL A 3 3.16 -2.18 19.13
CA VAL A 3 2.68 -0.80 18.93
C VAL A 3 2.09 -0.20 20.20
N LYS A 4 1.33 -0.96 20.97
CA LYS A 4 0.78 -0.52 22.26
C LYS A 4 1.87 0.02 23.21
N GLN A 5 3.00 -0.67 23.31
CA GLN A 5 4.12 -0.25 24.18
C GLN A 5 4.78 1.04 23.69
N LEU A 6 4.87 1.23 22.37
CA LEU A 6 5.31 2.50 21.77
C LEU A 6 4.40 3.66 22.21
N LEU A 7 3.08 3.47 22.11
CA LEU A 7 2.11 4.49 22.51
C LEU A 7 2.16 4.79 24.01
N GLU A 8 2.25 3.77 24.86
CA GLU A 8 2.37 3.93 26.33
C GLU A 8 3.61 4.72 26.73
N SER A 9 4.70 4.59 25.97
CA SER A 9 5.96 5.31 26.23
C SER A 9 5.92 6.79 25.81
N CYS A 10 5.01 7.17 24.91
CA CYS A 10 4.96 8.51 24.34
C CYS A 10 3.97 9.41 25.09
N LYS A 11 4.50 10.44 25.79
CA LYS A 11 3.66 11.38 26.58
C LYS A 11 3.07 12.54 25.76
N ALA A 12 3.53 12.73 24.53
CA ALA A 12 3.18 13.88 23.70
C ALA A 12 2.04 13.62 22.71
N ILE A 13 1.38 12.47 22.82
CA ILE A 13 0.26 12.08 21.93
C ILE A 13 -1.08 12.21 22.63
N GLN A 14 -2.11 12.45 21.81
CA GLN A 14 -3.50 12.34 22.23
C GLN A 14 -4.05 11.02 21.69
N LEU A 15 -4.30 10.05 22.57
CA LEU A 15 -4.92 8.79 22.19
C LEU A 15 -6.39 8.98 21.82
N LYS A 16 -6.84 8.28 20.78
CA LYS A 16 -8.28 8.13 20.46
C LYS A 16 -8.90 7.14 21.44
N PRO A 17 -10.24 7.19 21.66
CA PRO A 17 -10.92 6.18 22.46
C PRO A 17 -10.63 4.77 21.97
N LYS A 18 -10.61 3.81 22.89
CA LYS A 18 -10.61 2.38 22.53
C LYS A 18 -11.92 1.99 21.85
N LEU A 19 -11.90 0.86 21.14
CA LEU A 19 -13.13 0.28 20.62
C LEU A 19 -13.95 -0.38 21.73
N SER A 20 -15.28 -0.21 21.65
CA SER A 20 -16.25 -1.04 22.34
C SER A 20 -16.32 -2.45 21.75
N GLU A 21 -16.95 -3.40 22.45
CA GLU A 21 -17.14 -4.76 21.93
C GLU A 21 -17.97 -4.79 20.64
N GLU A 22 -18.92 -3.86 20.48
CA GLU A 22 -19.71 -3.74 19.27
C GLU A 22 -18.85 -3.24 18.11
N GLU A 23 -18.10 -2.16 18.31
CA GLU A 23 -17.19 -1.63 17.29
C GLU A 23 -16.10 -2.64 16.92
N MET A 24 -15.61 -3.43 17.88
CA MET A 24 -14.64 -4.50 17.63
C MET A 24 -15.25 -5.60 16.74
N ARG A 25 -16.48 -6.03 17.02
CA ARG A 25 -17.19 -7.02 16.17
C ARG A 25 -17.45 -6.49 14.77
N GLU A 26 -17.86 -5.23 14.64
CA GLU A 26 -18.04 -4.58 13.35
C GLU A 26 -16.73 -4.49 12.56
N PHE A 27 -15.63 -4.11 13.22
CA PHE A 27 -14.32 -4.03 12.61
C PHE A 27 -13.85 -5.41 12.15
N GLN A 28 -13.98 -6.43 13.01
CA GLN A 28 -13.69 -7.83 12.66
C GLN A 28 -14.51 -8.30 11.45
N GLY A 29 -15.78 -7.92 11.36
CA GLY A 29 -16.64 -8.25 10.22
C GLY A 29 -16.28 -7.55 8.91
N SER A 30 -15.46 -6.49 8.96
CA SER A 30 -14.97 -5.78 7.78
C SER A 30 -13.67 -6.34 7.19
N LEU A 31 -12.98 -7.20 7.94
CA LEU A 31 -11.71 -7.80 7.54
C LEU A 31 -11.91 -9.19 6.91
N PRO A 32 -10.99 -9.65 6.05
CA PRO A 32 -11.10 -10.95 5.39
C PRO A 32 -10.85 -12.15 6.33
N GLY A 33 -10.27 -11.91 7.51
CA GLY A 33 -9.94 -12.93 8.50
C GLY A 33 -9.87 -12.37 9.93
N PRO A 34 -9.52 -13.20 10.93
CA PRO A 34 -9.46 -12.78 12.33
C PRO A 34 -8.46 -11.64 12.55
N ILE A 35 -8.79 -10.72 13.46
CA ILE A 35 -7.87 -9.69 13.92
C ILE A 35 -6.72 -10.37 14.69
N PRO A 36 -5.44 -10.09 14.35
CA PRO A 36 -4.30 -10.60 15.12
C PRO A 36 -4.36 -10.13 16.58
N THR A 37 -3.92 -10.98 17.52
CA THR A 37 -4.05 -10.70 18.98
C THR A 37 -3.42 -9.36 19.39
N ASP A 38 -2.25 -9.03 18.86
CA ASP A 38 -1.55 -7.78 19.12
C ASP A 38 -2.32 -6.55 18.60
N ILE A 39 -2.95 -6.66 17.43
CA ILE A 39 -3.84 -5.63 16.88
C ILE A 39 -5.13 -5.53 17.71
N GLU A 40 -5.70 -6.64 18.16
CA GLU A 40 -6.87 -6.62 19.03
C GLU A 40 -6.55 -5.92 20.37
N GLU A 41 -5.42 -6.27 20.99
CA GLU A 41 -4.93 -5.61 22.21
C GLU A 41 -4.71 -4.11 22.00
N LEU A 42 -4.14 -3.74 20.85
CA LEU A 42 -3.96 -2.34 20.47
C LEU A 42 -5.31 -1.61 20.38
N LEU A 43 -6.29 -2.17 19.67
CA LEU A 43 -7.61 -1.53 19.49
C LEU A 43 -8.44 -1.47 20.78
N ARG A 44 -8.23 -2.41 21.70
CA ARG A 44 -8.77 -2.38 23.07
C ARG A 44 -8.10 -1.32 23.95
N TYR A 45 -6.89 -0.91 23.60
CA TYR A 45 -6.19 0.18 24.26
C TYR A 45 -6.55 1.54 23.64
N SER A 46 -6.49 1.66 22.31
CA SER A 46 -6.81 2.87 21.57
C SER A 46 -7.07 2.57 20.08
N SER A 47 -8.06 3.24 19.48
CA SER A 47 -8.32 3.15 18.03
C SER A 47 -7.31 3.93 17.17
N GLY A 48 -6.40 4.68 17.78
CA GLY A 48 -5.46 5.53 17.05
C GLY A 48 -4.92 6.67 17.91
N PHE A 49 -4.22 7.62 17.32
CA PHE A 49 -3.68 8.75 18.06
C PHE A 49 -3.52 9.97 17.19
N LYS A 50 -3.36 11.13 17.84
CA LYS A 50 -2.98 12.37 17.20
C LYS A 50 -1.66 12.87 17.78
N ILE A 51 -0.76 13.27 16.88
CA ILE A 51 0.50 13.92 17.24
C ILE A 51 0.74 15.06 16.24
N ASN A 52 0.89 16.28 16.75
CA ASN A 52 0.99 17.49 15.91
C ASN A 52 -0.18 17.57 14.90
N SER A 53 0.11 17.71 13.61
CA SER A 53 -0.85 17.70 12.50
C SER A 53 -1.22 16.30 11.98
N ILE A 54 -0.56 15.25 12.47
CA ILE A 54 -0.77 13.87 12.02
C ILE A 54 -1.84 13.23 12.89
N GLU A 55 -2.85 12.64 12.23
CA GLU A 55 -3.81 11.75 12.85
C GLU A 55 -3.59 10.34 12.30
N VAL A 56 -3.56 9.37 13.20
CA VAL A 56 -3.51 7.94 12.91
C VAL A 56 -4.80 7.29 13.41
N ASP A 57 -5.42 6.48 12.57
CA ASP A 57 -6.63 5.70 12.85
C ASP A 57 -6.42 4.23 12.44
N PHE A 58 -6.18 3.36 13.41
CA PHE A 58 -5.97 1.94 13.16
C PHE A 58 -7.21 1.22 12.61
N THR A 59 -8.39 1.82 12.67
CA THR A 59 -9.61 1.21 12.10
C THR A 59 -9.85 1.58 10.64
N GLY A 60 -9.17 2.63 10.16
CA GLY A 60 -9.40 3.26 8.86
C GLY A 60 -10.78 3.86 8.63
N ARG A 61 -11.65 3.92 9.65
CA ARG A 61 -13.01 4.48 9.53
C ARG A 61 -13.00 5.99 9.26
N SER A 62 -11.93 6.68 9.65
CA SER A 62 -11.76 8.12 9.47
C SER A 62 -11.47 8.51 8.01
N TYR A 63 -11.16 7.54 7.15
CA TYR A 63 -10.68 7.79 5.79
C TYR A 63 -11.46 6.96 4.77
N ARG A 64 -11.93 7.61 3.70
CA ARG A 64 -12.50 6.91 2.54
C ARG A 64 -11.37 6.59 1.58
N PHE A 65 -11.01 5.32 1.50
CA PHE A 65 -10.00 4.81 0.58
C PHE A 65 -10.57 3.62 -0.20
N GLU A 66 -10.50 3.68 -1.52
CA GLU A 66 -10.94 2.61 -2.41
C GLU A 66 -9.89 2.40 -3.49
N PHE A 67 -9.13 1.30 -3.37
CA PHE A 67 -8.18 0.88 -4.41
C PHE A 67 -7.99 -0.64 -4.38
N LYS A 68 -9.10 -1.36 -4.58
CA LYS A 68 -9.15 -2.82 -4.35
C LYS A 68 -8.29 -3.62 -5.32
N GLU A 69 -7.96 -3.04 -6.47
CA GLU A 69 -7.12 -3.66 -7.50
C GLU A 69 -5.68 -3.92 -7.03
N LEU A 70 -5.15 -3.04 -6.16
CA LEU A 70 -3.81 -3.16 -5.58
C LEU A 70 -3.83 -3.45 -4.08
N VAL A 71 -4.88 -3.03 -3.37
CA VAL A 71 -4.96 -3.17 -1.90
C VAL A 71 -6.36 -3.64 -1.51
N PRO A 72 -6.71 -4.90 -1.77
CA PRO A 72 -8.08 -5.41 -1.67
C PRO A 72 -8.68 -5.28 -0.27
N TYR A 73 -7.86 -5.44 0.77
CA TYR A 73 -8.27 -5.42 2.17
C TYR A 73 -7.53 -4.34 2.98
N GLY A 74 -7.03 -3.31 2.31
CA GLY A 74 -6.22 -2.28 2.94
C GLY A 74 -6.98 -1.49 4.01
N VAL A 75 -6.33 -1.24 5.14
CA VAL A 75 -6.84 -0.35 6.20
C VAL A 75 -6.11 0.99 6.11
N PRO A 76 -6.74 2.08 5.64
CA PRO A 76 -6.08 3.39 5.57
C PRO A 76 -5.86 3.90 6.99
N VAL A 77 -4.61 3.98 7.45
CA VAL A 77 -4.30 4.36 8.83
C VAL A 77 -3.95 5.82 9.02
N ALA A 78 -3.58 6.53 7.96
CA ALA A 78 -3.35 7.97 7.99
C ALA A 78 -3.52 8.56 6.59
N LYS A 79 -3.65 9.89 6.52
CA LYS A 79 -3.67 10.63 5.26
C LYS A 79 -2.75 11.84 5.31
N THR A 80 -2.23 12.24 4.15
CA THR A 80 -1.57 13.53 3.97
C THR A 80 -2.59 14.64 3.72
N GLU A 81 -2.16 15.90 3.82
CA GLU A 81 -3.03 17.05 3.48
C GLU A 81 -3.38 17.08 2.00
N GLU A 82 -2.51 16.53 1.14
CA GLU A 82 -2.68 16.41 -0.30
C GLU A 82 -3.60 15.25 -0.72
N GLY A 83 -4.13 14.48 0.23
CA GLY A 83 -5.05 13.38 -0.05
C GLY A 83 -4.37 12.06 -0.41
N ASN A 84 -3.09 11.88 -0.08
CA ASN A 84 -2.41 10.59 -0.16
C ASN A 84 -2.65 9.80 1.13
N PHE A 85 -2.45 8.49 1.10
CA PHE A 85 -2.77 7.62 2.23
C PHE A 85 -1.58 6.75 2.64
N TRP A 86 -1.47 6.53 3.96
CA TRP A 86 -0.80 5.35 4.48
C TRP A 86 -1.85 4.27 4.72
N VAL A 87 -1.63 3.10 4.14
CA VAL A 87 -2.57 1.99 4.17
C VAL A 87 -1.83 0.75 4.66
N VAL A 88 -2.31 0.14 5.73
CA VAL A 88 -1.82 -1.17 6.15
C VAL A 88 -2.38 -2.21 5.20
N ASP A 89 -1.50 -3.06 4.69
CA ASP A 89 -1.89 -4.20 3.89
C ASP A 89 -2.33 -5.37 4.77
N VAL A 90 -3.53 -5.88 4.52
CA VAL A 90 -4.11 -7.01 5.25
C VAL A 90 -4.26 -8.18 4.30
N GLY A 91 -3.66 -9.32 4.67
CA GLY A 91 -3.78 -10.57 3.93
C GLY A 91 -5.20 -11.16 4.03
N GLU A 92 -5.54 -12.10 3.14
CA GLU A 92 -6.82 -12.82 3.17
C GLU A 92 -7.08 -13.54 4.50
N ASN A 93 -6.02 -13.88 5.24
CA ASN A 93 -6.10 -14.49 6.57
C ASN A 93 -6.26 -13.48 7.71
N GLY A 94 -6.40 -12.18 7.41
CA GLY A 94 -6.51 -11.10 8.41
C GLY A 94 -5.18 -10.62 8.97
N ILE A 95 -4.03 -11.19 8.56
CA ILE A 95 -2.72 -10.77 9.06
C ILE A 95 -2.35 -9.42 8.48
N TRP A 96 -1.97 -8.49 9.37
CA TRP A 96 -1.44 -7.17 9.00
C TRP A 96 0.03 -7.29 8.64
N SER A 97 0.42 -6.66 7.54
CA SER A 97 1.79 -6.78 7.01
C SER A 97 2.43 -5.41 6.79
N SER A 98 2.88 -5.15 5.57
CA SER A 98 3.54 -3.91 5.19
C SER A 98 2.57 -2.73 5.17
N LEU A 99 3.13 -1.53 5.22
CA LEU A 99 2.39 -0.29 5.00
C LEU A 99 2.77 0.30 3.67
N PHE A 100 1.73 0.60 2.91
CA PHE A 100 1.83 1.29 1.65
C PHE A 100 1.62 2.78 1.87
N HIS A 101 2.49 3.60 1.28
CA HIS A 101 2.14 4.97 0.95
C HIS A 101 1.59 5.00 -0.48
N ILE A 102 0.35 5.45 -0.63
CA ILE A 102 -0.36 5.50 -1.91
C ILE A 102 -0.60 6.95 -2.27
N SER A 103 0.06 7.36 -3.35
CA SER A 103 -0.06 8.69 -3.93
C SER A 103 -0.89 8.65 -5.20
N PHE A 104 -1.76 9.63 -5.39
CA PHE A 104 -2.55 9.77 -6.63
C PHE A 104 -1.93 10.76 -7.63
N ASP A 105 -1.09 11.69 -7.16
CA ASP A 105 -0.33 12.60 -8.01
C ASP A 105 1.10 12.85 -7.42
N PRO A 106 2.14 12.16 -7.93
CA PRO A 106 2.10 11.17 -8.99
C PRO A 106 1.42 9.87 -8.54
N PRO A 107 0.85 9.06 -9.46
CA PRO A 107 0.18 7.81 -9.14
C PRO A 107 1.19 6.73 -8.77
N ILE A 108 1.54 6.65 -7.48
CA ILE A 108 2.59 5.77 -6.96
C ILE A 108 2.06 4.89 -5.83
N LEU A 109 2.52 3.64 -5.80
CA LEU A 109 2.43 2.77 -4.63
C LEU A 109 3.85 2.52 -4.11
N LEU A 110 4.05 2.78 -2.83
CA LEU A 110 5.31 2.56 -2.14
C LEU A 110 5.10 1.64 -0.94
N VAL A 111 5.76 0.49 -0.91
CA VAL A 111 5.98 -0.28 0.32
C VAL A 111 6.97 0.52 1.16
N GLN A 112 6.45 1.28 2.13
CA GLN A 112 7.24 2.26 2.87
C GLN A 112 7.78 1.69 4.19
N TYR A 113 6.98 0.87 4.86
CA TYR A 113 7.34 0.21 6.11
C TYR A 113 6.98 -1.26 6.02
N SER A 114 7.81 -2.13 6.57
CA SER A 114 7.56 -3.57 6.61
C SER A 114 6.60 -3.98 7.75
N THR A 115 6.35 -3.08 8.71
CA THR A 115 5.56 -3.34 9.92
C THR A 115 4.82 -2.09 10.40
N LEU A 116 3.71 -2.28 11.11
CA LEU A 116 2.94 -1.20 11.73
C LEU A 116 3.77 -0.45 12.79
N GLU A 117 4.62 -1.17 13.51
CA GLU A 117 5.58 -0.63 14.47
C GLU A 117 6.48 0.42 13.82
N GLY A 118 7.13 0.09 12.70
CA GLY A 118 8.03 1.01 12.01
C GLY A 118 7.31 2.27 11.53
N PHE A 119 6.06 2.14 11.09
CA PHE A 119 5.22 3.30 10.75
C PHE A 119 4.91 4.17 11.98
N VAL A 120 4.49 3.56 13.09
CA VAL A 120 4.15 4.30 14.31
C VAL A 120 5.40 4.99 14.89
N GLU A 121 6.55 4.32 14.92
CA GLU A 121 7.82 4.94 15.32
C GLU A 121 8.16 6.17 14.47
N ALA A 122 7.99 6.07 13.14
CA ALA A 122 8.21 7.19 12.23
C ALA A 122 7.21 8.33 12.49
N ALA A 123 5.93 8.02 12.71
CA ALA A 123 4.90 9.02 13.03
C ALA A 123 5.21 9.76 14.34
N LEU A 124 5.57 9.02 15.40
CA LEU A 124 5.92 9.58 16.71
C LEU A 124 7.20 10.42 16.65
N SER A 125 8.15 10.06 15.78
CA SER A 125 9.42 10.77 15.59
C SER A 125 9.34 11.93 14.61
N GLY A 126 8.19 12.17 13.99
CA GLY A 126 8.02 13.21 12.96
C GLY A 126 8.76 12.90 11.65
N GLN A 127 8.97 11.62 11.34
CA GLN A 127 9.74 11.12 10.20
C GLN A 127 8.88 10.49 9.10
N LEU A 128 7.58 10.82 9.04
CA LEU A 128 6.77 10.49 7.87
C LEU A 128 7.29 11.30 6.68
N ALA A 129 7.87 10.63 5.69
CA ALA A 129 8.57 11.28 4.59
C ALA A 129 7.62 11.73 3.46
N ALA A 130 8.02 12.81 2.75
CA ALA A 130 7.38 13.25 1.51
C ALA A 130 7.77 12.34 0.32
N THR A 131 6.77 11.75 -0.32
CA THR A 131 6.91 10.54 -1.16
C THR A 131 7.68 10.74 -2.46
N ARG A 132 7.46 11.83 -3.19
CA ARG A 132 8.01 11.99 -4.56
C ARG A 132 9.53 12.21 -4.60
N GLU A 133 10.05 13.12 -3.78
CA GLU A 133 11.50 13.39 -3.75
C GLU A 133 12.27 12.25 -3.09
N PHE A 134 11.66 11.61 -2.10
CA PHE A 134 12.19 10.42 -1.46
C PHE A 134 12.42 9.28 -2.46
N LEU A 135 11.47 9.02 -3.36
CA LEU A 135 11.62 7.99 -4.40
C LEU A 135 12.72 8.31 -5.41
N ARG A 136 12.75 9.55 -5.92
CA ARG A 136 13.71 9.98 -6.95
C ARG A 136 15.15 9.93 -6.44
N THR A 137 15.37 10.35 -5.20
CA THR A 137 16.72 10.45 -4.61
C THR A 137 17.26 9.11 -4.10
N LYS A 138 16.38 8.15 -3.80
CA LYS A 138 16.76 6.86 -3.20
C LYS A 138 16.74 5.67 -4.15
N GLY A 139 16.34 5.86 -5.42
CA GLY A 139 16.29 4.77 -6.38
C GLY A 139 15.31 3.67 -5.99
N ALA A 140 14.27 4.02 -5.23
CA ALA A 140 13.29 3.08 -4.68
C ALA A 140 12.26 2.58 -5.72
N TYR A 141 12.34 3.07 -6.97
CA TYR A 141 11.50 2.60 -8.06
C TYR A 141 12.01 1.26 -8.61
N SER A 142 11.17 0.24 -8.53
CA SER A 142 11.39 -1.00 -9.26
C SER A 142 11.23 -0.75 -10.76
N ALA A 143 12.23 -1.14 -11.55
CA ALA A 143 12.17 -1.07 -13.01
C ALA A 143 11.15 -2.07 -13.59
N GLY A 144 10.76 -3.09 -12.80
CA GLY A 144 9.87 -4.16 -13.21
C GLY A 144 10.41 -5.01 -14.37
N ILE A 145 9.68 -6.07 -14.70
CA ILE A 145 9.98 -7.02 -15.78
C ILE A 145 8.75 -7.10 -16.68
N LEU A 146 8.92 -7.15 -18.01
CA LEU A 146 7.79 -7.33 -18.92
C LEU A 146 7.16 -8.71 -18.71
N ALA A 147 5.83 -8.79 -18.71
CA ALA A 147 5.10 -10.04 -18.50
C ALA A 147 5.54 -11.14 -19.48
N ASP A 148 5.78 -10.78 -20.75
CA ASP A 148 6.25 -11.74 -21.76
C ASP A 148 7.60 -12.39 -21.38
N GLN A 149 8.51 -11.62 -20.81
CA GLN A 149 9.80 -12.11 -20.30
C GLN A 149 9.61 -12.94 -19.03
N ALA A 150 8.71 -12.50 -18.14
CA ALA A 150 8.46 -13.10 -16.84
C ALA A 150 7.75 -14.47 -16.91
N ARG A 151 7.12 -14.83 -18.04
CA ARG A 151 6.46 -16.15 -18.21
C ARG A 151 7.41 -17.34 -18.05
N ASN A 152 8.69 -17.15 -18.34
CA ASN A 152 9.75 -18.16 -18.19
C ASN A 152 10.61 -17.92 -16.93
N SER A 153 10.12 -17.11 -15.98
CA SER A 153 10.83 -16.86 -14.72
C SER A 153 11.06 -18.16 -13.95
N PRO A 154 12.23 -18.35 -13.30
CA PRO A 154 12.43 -19.46 -12.38
C PRO A 154 11.58 -19.33 -11.11
N ASP A 155 11.11 -18.12 -10.80
CA ASP A 155 10.13 -17.91 -9.74
C ASP A 155 8.73 -18.28 -10.24
N SER A 156 8.20 -19.38 -9.71
CA SER A 156 6.89 -19.92 -10.12
C SER A 156 5.72 -18.96 -9.89
N VAL A 157 5.79 -18.08 -8.88
CA VAL A 157 4.74 -17.11 -8.57
C VAL A 157 4.74 -16.01 -9.63
N ILE A 158 5.92 -15.49 -9.97
CA ILE A 158 6.08 -14.50 -11.06
C ILE A 158 5.63 -15.10 -12.40
N ALA A 159 6.07 -16.32 -12.71
CA ALA A 159 5.71 -17.00 -13.96
C ALA A 159 4.19 -17.22 -14.07
N GLN A 160 3.56 -17.67 -12.99
CA GLN A 160 2.11 -17.85 -12.93
C GLN A 160 1.36 -16.52 -13.09
N PHE A 161 1.80 -15.46 -12.40
CA PHE A 161 1.17 -14.15 -12.53
C PHE A 161 1.27 -13.63 -13.97
N ALA A 162 2.45 -13.75 -14.58
CA ALA A 162 2.72 -13.34 -15.95
C ALA A 162 1.85 -14.07 -17.00
N GLN A 163 1.47 -15.32 -16.75
CA GLN A 163 0.54 -16.06 -17.62
C GLN A 163 -0.88 -15.48 -17.60
N SER A 164 -1.27 -14.81 -16.50
CA SER A 164 -2.59 -14.18 -16.35
C SER A 164 -2.69 -12.76 -16.91
N LEU A 165 -1.59 -12.23 -17.46
CA LEU A 165 -1.45 -10.82 -17.84
C LEU A 165 -1.27 -10.65 -19.36
N PRO A 166 -1.79 -9.54 -19.94
CA PRO A 166 -1.44 -9.12 -21.29
C PRO A 166 0.08 -8.98 -21.48
N SER A 167 0.59 -9.28 -22.69
CA SER A 167 2.03 -9.26 -22.96
C SER A 167 2.69 -7.88 -22.77
N ASN A 168 1.92 -6.79 -22.90
CA ASN A 168 2.38 -5.42 -22.66
C ASN A 168 2.30 -4.99 -21.19
N SER A 169 2.06 -5.91 -20.26
CA SER A 169 2.09 -5.61 -18.84
C SER A 169 3.51 -5.62 -18.31
N ARG A 170 3.79 -4.79 -17.31
CA ARG A 170 5.02 -4.80 -16.53
C ARG A 170 4.72 -5.27 -15.12
N ILE A 171 5.50 -6.23 -14.63
CA ILE A 171 5.39 -6.82 -13.30
C ILE A 171 6.45 -6.18 -12.40
N PHE A 172 6.04 -5.78 -11.20
CA PHE A 172 6.88 -5.23 -10.15
C PHE A 172 6.86 -6.19 -8.97
N ASP A 173 8.00 -6.84 -8.73
CA ASP A 173 8.20 -7.67 -7.54
C ASP A 173 8.82 -6.83 -6.43
N LEU A 174 8.06 -6.62 -5.36
CA LEU A 174 8.46 -5.84 -4.18
C LEU A 174 8.58 -6.73 -2.93
N ARG A 175 8.66 -8.06 -3.08
CA ARG A 175 8.82 -8.99 -1.94
C ARG A 175 10.18 -8.91 -1.25
N GLY A 176 11.15 -8.18 -1.83
CA GLY A 176 12.47 -8.03 -1.23
C GLY A 176 12.47 -7.23 0.08
N ASP A 177 13.44 -7.49 0.96
CA ASP A 177 13.49 -6.94 2.32
C ASP A 177 13.89 -5.45 2.42
N THR A 178 14.19 -4.79 1.30
CA THR A 178 14.66 -3.41 1.31
C THR A 178 13.48 -2.45 1.18
N VAL A 179 12.95 -1.93 2.29
CA VAL A 179 12.02 -0.79 2.23
C VAL A 179 12.80 0.51 2.34
N PRO A 180 12.44 1.57 1.59
CA PRO A 180 11.28 1.67 0.69
C PRO A 180 11.47 1.02 -0.69
N GLN A 181 10.39 0.49 -1.27
CA GLN A 181 10.31 0.02 -2.66
C GLN A 181 8.95 0.36 -3.27
N GLY A 182 8.88 0.75 -4.55
CA GLY A 182 7.61 1.13 -5.17
C GLY A 182 7.62 1.18 -6.70
N PHE A 183 6.48 1.55 -7.27
CA PHE A 183 6.28 1.70 -8.72
C PHE A 183 5.21 2.76 -9.02
N GLU A 184 5.23 3.31 -10.24
CA GLU A 184 4.18 4.19 -10.75
C GLU A 184 3.08 3.36 -11.40
N TRP A 185 1.84 3.50 -10.92
CA TRP A 185 0.71 2.71 -11.38
C TRP A 185 -0.14 3.41 -12.46
N GLY A 186 -0.04 4.74 -12.60
CA GLY A 186 -0.85 5.51 -13.54
C GLY A 186 -0.15 6.00 -14.81
N SER A 187 1.06 5.51 -15.10
CA SER A 187 1.89 6.00 -16.23
C SER A 187 1.26 5.78 -17.61
N ALA A 188 0.40 4.78 -17.76
CA ALA A 188 -0.35 4.49 -18.98
C ALA A 188 -1.70 5.23 -19.11
N GLY A 189 -2.04 6.07 -18.12
CA GLY A 189 -3.25 6.90 -18.10
C GLY A 189 -4.41 6.30 -17.28
N PRO A 190 -5.53 7.02 -17.14
CA PRO A 190 -6.56 6.74 -16.13
C PRO A 190 -7.40 5.47 -16.37
N ARG A 191 -7.14 4.73 -17.46
CA ARG A 191 -7.82 3.46 -17.77
C ARG A 191 -6.86 2.28 -17.82
N SER A 192 -5.59 2.48 -17.48
CA SER A 192 -4.62 1.40 -17.48
C SER A 192 -4.94 0.39 -16.39
N MET A 193 -4.87 -0.88 -16.73
CA MET A 193 -4.98 -1.94 -15.74
C MET A 193 -3.88 -1.79 -14.69
N CYS A 194 -4.27 -1.89 -13.43
CA CYS A 194 -3.41 -2.15 -12.28
C CYS A 194 -3.90 -3.46 -11.65
N LYS A 195 -3.00 -4.36 -11.31
CA LYS A 195 -3.36 -5.66 -10.73
C LYS A 195 -2.33 -6.11 -9.72
N ARG A 196 -2.78 -6.77 -8.65
CA ARG A 196 -1.93 -7.51 -7.71
C ARG A 196 -2.12 -9.01 -7.86
N PHE A 197 -1.07 -9.79 -7.60
CA PHE A 197 -1.18 -11.24 -7.51
C PHE A 197 -1.64 -11.66 -6.11
N GLY A 198 -2.96 -11.85 -5.92
CA GLY A 198 -3.53 -12.17 -4.61
C GLY A 198 -3.15 -11.12 -3.55
N CYS A 199 -2.58 -11.58 -2.44
CA CYS A 199 -2.00 -10.73 -1.38
C CYS A 199 -0.46 -10.69 -1.41
N GLU A 200 0.19 -11.16 -2.48
CA GLU A 200 1.65 -11.05 -2.61
C GLU A 200 2.08 -9.60 -2.90
N LEU A 201 3.29 -9.21 -2.50
CA LEU A 201 3.88 -7.91 -2.88
C LEU A 201 4.37 -7.91 -4.34
N ILE A 202 3.56 -8.47 -5.24
CA ILE A 202 3.81 -8.55 -6.68
C ILE A 202 2.65 -7.87 -7.39
N PHE A 203 2.99 -6.84 -8.16
CA PHE A 203 2.03 -5.97 -8.82
C PHE A 203 2.28 -5.93 -10.31
N ALA A 204 1.29 -5.49 -11.08
CA ALA A 204 1.42 -5.30 -12.50
C ALA A 204 0.65 -4.06 -12.97
N THR A 205 1.21 -3.40 -13.99
CA THR A 205 0.55 -2.31 -14.70
C THR A 205 0.62 -2.56 -16.20
N GLU A 206 -0.35 -2.04 -16.95
CA GLU A 206 -0.20 -1.95 -18.40
C GLU A 206 0.83 -0.88 -18.77
N GLU A 207 1.68 -1.17 -19.74
CA GLU A 207 2.46 -0.13 -20.38
C GLU A 207 1.60 0.66 -21.37
N PRO A 208 1.86 1.97 -21.52
CA PRO A 208 1.20 2.75 -22.54
C PRO A 208 1.53 2.13 -23.90
N THR A 209 0.52 1.61 -24.60
CA THR A 209 0.71 1.27 -26.01
C THR A 209 1.13 2.55 -26.72
N ALA A 210 2.28 2.52 -27.40
CA ALA A 210 2.77 3.67 -28.17
C ALA A 210 1.58 4.27 -28.94
N ARG A 211 1.22 5.52 -28.61
CA ARG A 211 0.14 6.20 -29.32
C ARG A 211 0.53 6.17 -30.80
N LYS A 212 -0.18 5.38 -31.60
CA LYS A 212 -0.10 5.46 -33.06
C LYS A 212 -0.30 6.93 -33.41
N GLY A 213 0.79 7.64 -33.71
CA GLY A 213 0.77 9.09 -33.88
C GLY A 213 -0.25 9.47 -34.95
N LEU A 214 -0.80 10.67 -34.86
CA LEU A 214 -1.77 11.20 -35.84
C LEU A 214 -1.34 10.96 -37.31
N LEU A 215 -0.02 10.98 -37.57
CA LEU A 215 0.58 10.69 -38.88
C LEU A 215 0.41 9.23 -39.35
N SER A 216 0.42 8.25 -38.45
CA SER A 216 0.23 6.82 -38.80
C SER A 216 -1.21 6.50 -39.23
N ARG A 217 -2.18 7.38 -38.92
CA ARG A 217 -3.57 7.27 -39.42
C ARG A 217 -3.77 7.96 -40.77
N LEU A 218 -2.90 8.90 -41.14
CA LEU A 218 -2.96 9.62 -42.42
C LEU A 218 -2.26 8.85 -43.55
N LEU A 219 -1.28 7.99 -43.21
CA LEU A 219 -0.52 7.18 -44.17
C LEU A 219 -1.08 5.75 -44.37
N ALA A 220 -2.22 5.42 -43.74
CA ALA A 220 -2.89 4.12 -43.86
C ALA A 220 -4.04 4.14 -44.90
N LYS A 221 -3.94 4.99 -45.92
CA LYS A 221 -4.83 5.00 -47.09
C LYS A 221 -4.08 4.51 -48.32
#